data_AF-A0AAJ1KNH5-F1
#
_entry.id   AF-A0AAJ1KNH5-F1
#
_cell.length_a   1.000
_cell.length_b   1.000
_cell.length_c   1.000
_cell.angle_alpha   90.00
_cell.angle_beta   90.00
_cell.angle_gamma   90.00
#
_symmetry.space_group_name_H-M   'P 1'
#
loop_
_entity.id
_entity.type
_entity.pdbx_description
1 polymer ?
#
loop_
_entity_poly.entity_id
_entity_poly.type
_entity_poly.pdbx_seq_one_letter_code
_entity_poly.pdbx_strand_id
1 'polypeptide(L)' 'MRNDDAFSAGYVMGKEIGLVVYKVEKDGSLHGLWTIAGQNGNGTETLTPK' A
#
# COMPACT_ATOMS: atom_id res chain seq x y z
N MET A 1 6.80 6.51 4.71
CA MET A 1 6.64 7.91 5.21
C MET A 1 5.16 8.16 5.45
N ARG A 2 4.76 8.92 6.47
CA ARG A 2 3.34 9.22 6.75
C ARG A 2 3.05 10.70 6.47
N ASN A 3 1.88 10.98 5.89
CA ASN A 3 1.32 12.31 5.69
C ASN A 3 -0.17 12.28 6.07
N ASP A 4 -0.53 12.88 7.19
CA ASP A 4 -1.88 12.85 7.77
C ASP A 4 -2.46 11.43 7.92
N ASP A 5 -3.50 11.10 7.16
CA ASP A 5 -4.18 9.80 7.13
C ASP A 5 -3.59 8.86 6.06
N ALA A 6 -2.58 9.29 5.31
CA ALA A 6 -1.93 8.47 4.30
C ALA A 6 -0.51 8.06 4.71
N PHE A 7 -0.05 6.89 4.29
CA PHE A 7 1.35 6.52 4.40
C PHE A 7 1.80 5.61 3.26
N SER A 8 3.11 5.61 3.02
CA SER A 8 3.76 4.73 2.07
C SER A 8 4.75 3.80 2.75
N ALA A 9 4.86 2.58 2.21
CA ALA A 9 5.83 1.58 2.61
C ALA A 9 6.45 0.90 1.37
N GLY A 10 7.76 0.75 1.39
CA GLY A 10 8.44 -0.15 0.46
C GLY A 10 8.36 -1.58 0.97
N TYR A 11 8.22 -2.54 0.06
CA TYR A 11 8.20 -3.96 0.40
C TYR A 11 9.08 -4.77 -0.56
N VAL A 12 9.46 -5.96 -0.12
CA VAL A 12 10.18 -6.94 -0.93
C VAL A 12 9.33 -8.20 -1.06
N MET A 13 9.07 -8.62 -2.29
CA MET A 13 8.37 -9.87 -2.61
C MET A 13 9.30 -10.73 -3.47
N GLY A 14 9.95 -11.72 -2.84
CA GLY A 14 11.00 -12.49 -3.51
C GLY A 14 12.20 -11.60 -3.85
N LYS A 15 12.49 -11.42 -5.15
CA LYS A 15 13.56 -10.54 -5.65
C LYS A 15 13.04 -9.17 -6.08
N GLU A 16 11.74 -8.95 -6.01
CA GLU A 16 11.09 -7.76 -6.52
C GLU A 16 10.89 -6.74 -5.40
N ILE A 17 11.02 -5.46 -5.75
CA ILE A 17 10.79 -4.34 -4.84
C ILE A 17 9.48 -3.67 -5.26
N GLY A 18 8.61 -3.44 -4.29
CA GLY A 18 7.35 -2.76 -4.52
C GLY A 18 7.16 -1.57 -3.60
N LEU A 19 6.18 -0.75 -3.95
CA LEU A 19 5.72 0.38 -3.16
C LEU A 19 4.22 0.22 -2.96
N VAL A 20 3.78 0.39 -1.73
CA VAL A 20 2.37 0.52 -1.39
C VAL A 20 2.11 1.88 -0.77
N VAL A 21 0.96 2.46 -1.10
CA VAL A 21 0.41 3.66 -0.45
C VAL A 21 -0.96 3.30 0.10
N TYR A 22 -1.17 3.58 1.38
CA TYR A 22 -2.47 3.42 2.03
C TYR A 22 -3.04 4.77 2.44
N LYS A 23 -4.36 4.88 2.34
CA LYS A 23 -5.17 5.84 3.09
C LYS A 23 -5.87 5.13 4.24
N VAL A 24 -5.76 5.68 5.44
CA VAL A 24 -6.41 5.20 6.65
C VAL A 24 -7.80 5.84 6.70
N GLU A 25 -8.83 5.01 6.64
CA GLU A 25 -10.21 5.47 6.76
C GLU A 25 -10.63 5.66 8.22
N LYS A 26 -11.76 6.33 8.44
CA LYS A 26 -12.25 6.67 9.79
C LYS A 26 -12.54 5.45 10.66
N ASP A 27 -12.88 4.32 10.05
CA ASP A 27 -13.13 3.04 10.71
C ASP A 27 -11.84 2.24 10.97
N GLY A 28 -10.68 2.81 10.64
CA GLY A 28 -9.37 2.18 10.77
C GLY A 28 -9.01 1.23 9.62
N SER A 29 -9.89 1.04 8.63
CA SER A 29 -9.55 0.28 7.43
C SER A 29 -8.47 1.01 6.60
N LEU A 30 -7.67 0.23 5.88
CA LEU A 30 -6.62 0.74 5.01
C LEU A 30 -6.97 0.46 3.56
N HIS A 31 -7.17 1.51 2.78
CA HIS A 31 -7.40 1.42 1.34
C HIS A 31 -6.07 1.62 0.62
N GLY A 32 -5.58 0.56 -0.03
CA GLY A 32 -4.24 0.48 -0.59
C GLY A 32 -4.21 0.51 -2.11
N LEU A 33 -3.16 1.14 -2.65
CA LEU A 33 -2.69 0.97 -4.02
C LEU A 33 -1.23 0.52 -3.97
N TRP A 34 -0.89 -0.54 -4.70
CA TRP A 34 0.47 -1.06 -4.75
C TRP A 34 0.95 -1.27 -6.19
N THR A 35 2.26 -1.23 -6.38
CA THR A 35 2.93 -1.52 -7.64
C THR A 35 4.26 -2.22 -7.39
N ILE A 36 4.76 -2.92 -8.40
CA ILE A 36 6.05 -3.61 -8.39
C ILE A 36 6.97 -2.94 -9.41
N ALA A 37 8.18 -2.58 -8.98
CA ALA A 37 9.13 -1.89 -9.84
C ALA A 37 9.45 -2.72 -11.09
N GLY A 38 9.37 -2.09 -12.26
CA GLY A 38 9.64 -2.74 -13.55
C GLY A 38 8.49 -3.57 -14.12
N GLN A 39 7.35 -3.66 -13.43
CA GLN A 39 6.15 -4.30 -13.95
C GLN A 39 5.12 -3.25 -14.41
N ASN A 40 4.45 -3.53 -15.53
CA ASN A 40 3.31 -2.73 -15.97
C ASN A 40 2.07 -3.13 -15.19
N GLY A 41 1.71 -2.33 -14.19
CA GLY A 41 0.45 -2.51 -13.46
C GLY A 41 0.46 -1.93 -12.05
N ASN A 42 -0.74 -1.86 -11.49
CA ASN A 42 -0.97 -1.62 -10.08
C ASN A 42 -2.12 -2.51 -9.60
N GLY A 43 -2.16 -2.78 -8.30
CA GLY A 43 -3.26 -3.47 -7.65
C GLY A 43 -3.81 -2.64 -6.51
N THR A 44 -5.05 -2.95 -6.12
CA THR A 44 -5.71 -2.32 -4.97
C THR A 44 -6.07 -3.35 -3.93
N GLU A 45 -6.11 -2.96 -2.66
CA GLU A 45 -6.55 -3.81 -1.57
C GLU A 45 -7.23 -3.02 -0.45
N THR A 46 -8.01 -3.72 0.37
CA THR A 46 -8.60 -3.18 1.60
C THR A 46 -8.23 -4.08 2.76
N LEU A 47 -7.50 -3.54 3.73
CA LEU A 47 -7.20 -4.22 4.99
C LEU A 47 -8.14 -3.73 6.08
N THR A 48 -8.77 -4.66 6.79
CA THR A 48 -9.68 -4.34 7.89
C THR A 48 -9.04 -4.69 9.25
N PRO A 49 -9.19 -3.81 10.26
CA PRO A 49 -8.83 -4.15 11.63
C PRO A 49 -9.59 -5.40 12.10
N LYS A 50 -8.95 -6.26 12.88
CA LYS A 50 -9.58 -7.40 13.54
C LYS A 50 -9.87 -7.10 15.00
#